data_AF-A0A2P4XWK5-F1
#
_entry.id   AF-A0A2P4XWK5-F1
#
_cell.length_a   1.000
_cell.length_b   1.000
_cell.length_c   1.000
_cell.angle_alpha   90.00
_cell.angle_beta   90.00
_cell.angle_gamma   90.00
#
_symmetry.space_group_name_H-M   'P 1'
#
loop_
_entity.id
_entity.type
_entity.pdbx_description
1 polymer ?
#
loop_
_entity_poly.entity_id
_entity_poly.type
_entity_poly.pdbx_seq_one_letter_code
_entity_poly.pdbx_strand_id
1 'polypeptide(L)' 'MANAGPNTNGSQFCFMLNAAPHLNGKHVVFGEVVEGFEVVDKMEKAGVERDGIPLQHKVSFTDGGEILF' A
#
# COMPACT_ATOMS: atom_id res chain seq x y z
N MET A 1 -2.97 -6.59 -4.24
CA MET A 1 -1.66 -7.21 -4.53
C MET A 1 -1.06 -6.58 -5.78
N ALA A 2 0.15 -6.05 -5.66
CA ALA A 2 0.91 -5.57 -6.81
C ALA A 2 1.45 -6.77 -7.61
N ASN A 3 1.56 -6.60 -8.93
CA ASN A 3 2.01 -7.63 -9.86
C ASN A 3 2.65 -6.99 -11.11
N ALA A 4 3.33 -7.80 -11.91
CA ALA A 4 3.92 -7.47 -13.20
C ALA A 4 3.09 -8.06 -14.37
N GLY A 5 1.80 -8.34 -14.13
CA GLY A 5 0.91 -9.01 -15.08
C GLY A 5 0.05 -10.10 -14.43
N PRO A 6 -0.86 -10.71 -15.21
CA PRO A 6 -1.70 -11.80 -14.72
C PRO A 6 -0.87 -12.93 -14.14
N ASN A 7 -1.27 -13.43 -12.98
CA ASN A 7 -0.63 -14.56 -12.27
C ASN A 7 0.82 -14.33 -11.81
N THR A 8 1.26 -13.08 -11.64
CA THR A 8 2.61 -12.77 -11.11
C THR A 8 2.56 -12.06 -9.74
N ASN A 9 1.63 -12.47 -8.87
CA ASN A 9 1.57 -11.91 -7.51
C ASN A 9 2.80 -12.37 -6.71
N GLY A 10 3.35 -11.47 -5.90
CA GLY A 10 4.43 -11.75 -4.95
C GLY A 10 4.06 -11.25 -3.56
N SER A 11 4.99 -10.59 -2.89
CA SER A 11 4.80 -9.99 -1.56
C SER A 11 4.43 -8.50 -1.58
N GLN A 12 4.57 -7.84 -2.73
CA GLN A 12 4.29 -6.41 -2.83
C GLN A 12 2.78 -6.13 -2.78
N PHE A 13 2.39 -5.19 -1.93
CA PHE A 13 1.02 -4.73 -1.79
C PHE A 13 0.95 -3.20 -1.76
N CYS A 14 -0.26 -2.68 -1.93
CA CYS A 14 -0.54 -1.24 -1.93
C CYS A 14 -1.81 -0.98 -1.14
N PHE A 15 -1.88 0.17 -0.48
CA PHE A 15 -3.12 0.71 0.07
C PHE A 15 -3.84 1.54 -0.99
N MET A 16 -5.16 1.42 -1.05
CA MET A 16 -5.98 2.27 -1.91
C MET A 16 -6.29 3.57 -1.17
N LEU A 17 -5.79 4.69 -1.70
CA LEU A 17 -6.03 6.03 -1.13
C LEU A 17 -7.34 6.65 -1.63
N ASN A 18 -7.83 6.16 -2.78
CA ASN A 18 -9.13 6.50 -3.35
C ASN A 18 -9.60 5.37 -4.28
N ALA A 19 -10.83 5.45 -4.78
CA ALA A 19 -11.34 4.52 -5.78
C ALA A 19 -10.47 4.50 -7.04
N ALA A 20 -10.04 3.31 -7.48
CA ALA A 20 -9.26 3.13 -8.71
C ALA A 20 -9.88 2.09 -9.66
N PRO A 21 -10.97 2.43 -10.37
CA PRO A 21 -11.68 1.50 -11.25
C PRO A 21 -10.80 0.88 -12.35
N HIS A 22 -9.75 1.59 -12.78
CA HIS A 22 -8.83 1.13 -13.82
C HIS A 22 -7.96 -0.09 -13.40
N LEU A 23 -7.93 -0.42 -12.11
CA LEU A 23 -7.24 -1.57 -11.53
C LEU A 23 -8.16 -2.79 -11.37
N ASN A 24 -9.47 -2.63 -11.57
CA ASN A 24 -10.45 -3.71 -11.42
C ASN A 24 -10.10 -4.89 -12.36
N GLY A 25 -10.11 -6.10 -11.80
CA GLY A 25 -9.76 -7.32 -12.52
C GLY A 25 -8.27 -7.50 -12.87
N LYS A 26 -7.41 -6.51 -12.57
CA LYS A 26 -5.95 -6.57 -12.81
C LYS A 26 -5.15 -6.86 -11.54
N HIS A 27 -5.62 -6.35 -10.41
CA HIS A 27 -5.00 -6.54 -9.11
C HIS A 27 -5.97 -7.20 -8.14
N VAL A 28 -5.50 -8.20 -7.41
CA VAL A 28 -6.29 -8.90 -6.41
C VAL A 28 -6.46 -8.01 -5.17
N VAL A 29 -7.71 -7.77 -4.77
CA VAL A 29 -8.06 -7.19 -3.46
C VAL A 29 -8.03 -8.32 -2.44
N PHE A 30 -7.33 -8.12 -1.32
CA PHE A 30 -7.10 -9.18 -0.32
C PHE A 30 -7.49 -8.77 1.12
N GLY A 31 -7.95 -7.54 1.33
CA GLY A 31 -8.36 -7.04 2.64
C GLY A 31 -8.70 -5.56 2.61
N GLU A 32 -9.11 -5.05 3.76
CA GLU A 32 -9.41 -3.63 4.00
C GLU A 32 -8.74 -3.15 5.29
N VAL A 33 -8.49 -1.84 5.37
CA VAL A 33 -7.96 -1.21 6.59
C VAL A 33 -9.14 -1.03 7.55
N VAL A 34 -9.11 -1.76 8.66
CA VAL A 34 -10.17 -1.69 9.69
C VAL A 34 -9.91 -0.55 10.68
N GLU A 35 -8.64 -0.31 11.03
CA GLU A 35 -8.19 0.74 11.94
C GLU A 35 -6.87 1.34 11.46
N GLY A 36 -6.57 2.59 11.87
CA GLY A 36 -5.28 3.23 11.60
C GLY A 36 -5.14 3.90 10.22
N PHE A 37 -6.25 4.22 9.55
CA PHE A 37 -6.21 4.89 8.24
C PHE A 37 -5.51 6.26 8.29
N GLU A 38 -5.55 6.95 9.44
CA GLU A 38 -4.81 8.19 9.66
C GLU A 38 -3.29 8.01 9.60
N VAL A 39 -2.78 6.80 9.83
CA VAL A 39 -1.36 6.46 9.60
C VAL A 39 -1.10 6.32 8.10
N VAL A 40 -2.01 5.69 7.36
CA VAL A 40 -1.94 5.59 5.90
C VAL A 40 -1.91 6.99 5.25
N ASP A 41 -2.75 7.92 5.72
CA ASP A 41 -2.74 9.32 5.26
C ASP A 41 -1.41 10.03 5.53
N LYS A 42 -0.77 9.76 6.68
CA LYS A 42 0.56 10.31 6.98
C LYS A 42 1.63 9.73 6.06
N MET A 43 1.53 8.42 5.75
CA MET A 43 2.43 7.76 4.79
C MET A 43 2.29 8.36 3.39
N GLU A 44 1.06 8.64 2.92
CA GLU A 44 0.84 9.32 1.64
C GLU A 44 1.53 10.69 1.60
N LYS A 45 1.38 11.48 2.66
CA LYS A 45 1.97 12.83 2.77
C LYS A 45 3.49 12.83 2.78
N ALA A 46 4.14 11.72 3.15
CA ALA A 46 5.59 11.59 3.06
C ALA A 46 6.11 11.73 1.61
N GLY A 47 5.23 11.46 0.64
CA GLY A 47 5.53 11.48 -0.78
C GLY A 47 6.17 10.19 -1.27
N VAL A 48 6.63 10.23 -2.51
CA VAL A 48 7.40 9.15 -3.12
C VAL A 48 8.75 9.71 -3.55
N GLU A 49 9.81 8.94 -3.34
CA GLU A 49 11.11 9.29 -3.90
C GLU A 49 11.03 9.13 -5.42
N ARG A 50 11.15 10.26 -6.13
CA ARG A 50 11.13 10.34 -7.59
C ARG A 50 12.20 11.31 -8.03
N ASP A 51 13.04 10.89 -8.97
CA ASP A 51 14.01 11.75 -9.67
C ASP A 51 14.72 12.78 -8.77
N GLY A 52 15.27 12.32 -7.65
CA GLY A 52 16.06 13.15 -6.73
C GLY A 52 15.26 14.01 -5.74
N ILE A 53 13.92 13.87 -5.68
CA ILE A 53 13.10 14.48 -4.63
C ILE A 53 13.09 13.54 -3.43
N PRO A 54 13.72 13.91 -2.29
CA PRO A 54 13.75 13.06 -1.11
C PRO A 54 12.38 13.01 -0.44
N LEU A 55 12.09 11.87 0.18
CA LEU A 55 10.95 11.74 1.08
C LEU A 55 11.02 12.77 2.21
N GLN A 56 9.87 13.29 2.63
CA GLN A 56 9.82 14.16 3.81
C GLN A 56 10.26 13.42 5.07
N HIS A 57 9.95 12.13 5.16
CA HIS A 57 10.41 11.21 6.19
C HIS A 57 10.39 9.77 5.68
N LYS A 58 11.23 8.91 6.27
CA LYS A 58 11.27 7.48 5.94
C LYS A 58 10.00 6.80 6.45
N VAL A 59 9.39 5.99 5.58
CA VAL A 59 8.25 5.13 5.93
C VAL A 59 8.74 3.67 5.95
N SER A 60 8.55 2.99 7.08
CA SER A 60 8.95 1.58 7.22
C SER A 60 8.04 0.87 8.23
N PHE A 61 7.70 -0.39 7.95
CA PHE A 61 7.10 -1.27 8.94
C PHE A 61 8.16 -1.63 9.98
N THR A 62 7.92 -1.30 11.25
CA THR A 62 8.83 -1.60 12.36
C THR A 62 8.46 -2.87 13.11
N ASP A 63 7.18 -3.22 13.08
CA ASP A 63 6.62 -4.41 13.70
C ASP A 63 5.34 -4.81 12.94
N GLY A 64 4.94 -6.07 13.04
CA GLY A 64 3.77 -6.61 12.36
C GLY A 64 3.49 -8.05 12.77
N GLY A 65 2.21 -8.41 12.84
CA GLY A 65 1.78 -9.73 13.28
C GLY A 65 0.30 -9.99 12.95
N GLU A 66 -0.18 -11.13 13.43
CA GLU A 66 -1.57 -11.55 13.33
C GLU A 66 -2.30 -11.28 14.65
N ILE A 67 -3.50 -10.71 14.57
CA ILE A 67 -4.39 -10.58 15.72
C ILE A 67 -5.33 -11.78 15.68
N LEU A 68 -5.11 -12.73 16.59
CA LEU A 68 -5.98 -13.88 16.78
C LEU A 68 -7.15 -13.49 17.69
N PHE A 69 -8.35 -13.92 17.33
CA PHE A 69 -9.56 -13.80 18.16
C PHE A 69 -9.78 -15.07 18.99
#